data_AF-A0A7M1R1R3-F1
#
_entry.id   AF-A0A7M1R1R3-F1
#
_cell.length_a   1.000
_cell.length_b   1.000
_cell.length_c   1.000
_cell.angle_alpha   90.00
_cell.angle_beta   90.00
_cell.angle_gamma   90.00
#
_symmetry.space_group_name_H-M   'P 1'
#
loop_
_entity.id
_entity.type
_entity.pdbx_description
1 polymer ?
#
loop_
_entity_poly.entity_id
_entity_poly.type
_entity_poly.pdbx_seq_one_letter_code
_entity_poly.pdbx_strand_id
1 'polypeptide(L)'
;MTTVAIILAAVLAWVWLTPRSVGGPGGRRVGGGWRVGGGGPVARARGVLLRLWQVIGRLRGTSRAGTRTVDNAVVLDLAAAALRSGMSIPGMLKALDVATGGSAPRDGSGGERTRAANMLLMGARWDEAWEGLGQERLREALRAAWTDGAAPVPLIERSAQSLRLRRQRNAKEAAAKLGARLVMPLGLCFLPAFILVGIVPVVAGAAGSLF
;
A
#
# COMPACT_ATOMS: atom_id res chain seq x y z
N MET A 1 -40.26 17.15 24.00
CA MET A 1 -39.25 18.24 23.93
C MET A 1 -38.26 18.22 25.09
N THR A 2 -38.66 17.72 26.28
CA THR A 2 -37.80 17.55 27.46
C THR A 2 -36.69 16.52 27.29
N THR A 3 -36.92 15.43 26.55
CA THR A 3 -35.97 14.33 26.36
C THR A 3 -34.75 14.72 25.51
N VAL A 4 -34.94 15.57 24.49
CA VAL A 4 -33.84 16.10 23.67
C VAL A 4 -32.97 17.05 24.49
N ALA A 5 -33.58 17.87 25.36
CA ALA A 5 -32.85 18.77 26.27
C ALA A 5 -32.05 18.00 27.34
N ILE A 6 -32.58 16.89 27.87
CA ILE A 6 -31.89 16.04 28.85
C ILE A 6 -30.69 15.33 28.20
N ILE A 7 -30.83 14.88 26.96
CA ILE A 7 -29.75 14.23 26.20
C ILE A 7 -28.66 15.23 25.84
N LEU A 8 -29.02 16.44 25.38
CA LEU A 8 -28.05 17.51 25.11
C LEU A 8 -27.33 17.95 26.39
N ALA A 9 -28.06 18.03 27.51
CA ALA A 9 -27.50 18.33 28.82
C ALA A 9 -26.58 17.23 29.34
N ALA A 10 -26.88 15.94 29.11
CA ALA A 10 -26.03 14.82 29.50
C ALA A 10 -24.74 14.74 28.69
N VAL A 11 -24.81 15.04 27.39
CA VAL A 11 -23.62 15.10 26.50
C VAL A 11 -22.76 16.32 26.85
N LEU A 12 -23.37 17.48 27.09
CA LEU A 12 -22.65 18.67 27.55
C LEU A 12 -22.09 18.49 28.96
N ALA A 13 -22.79 17.79 29.85
CA ALA A 13 -22.33 17.46 31.19
C ALA A 13 -21.15 16.48 31.12
N TRP A 14 -21.19 15.43 30.30
CA TRP A 14 -20.06 14.50 30.16
C TRP A 14 -18.80 15.20 29.62
N VAL A 15 -18.98 16.12 28.68
CA VAL A 15 -17.91 16.99 28.14
C VAL A 15 -17.36 17.97 29.21
N TRP A 16 -18.19 18.39 30.17
CA TRP A 16 -17.81 19.30 31.26
C TRP A 16 -17.32 18.61 32.55
N LEU A 17 -17.67 17.34 32.76
CA LEU A 17 -17.51 16.60 34.01
C LEU A 17 -16.35 15.60 33.99
N THR A 18 -15.52 15.57 32.93
CA THR A 18 -14.19 14.93 33.03
C THR A 18 -13.33 15.73 34.01
N PRO A 19 -12.74 15.10 35.04
CA PRO A 19 -12.51 15.75 36.33
C PRO A 19 -11.49 16.89 36.24
N ARG A 20 -11.94 18.07 36.67
CA ARG A 20 -11.09 19.16 37.13
C ARG A 20 -10.41 18.72 38.43
N SER A 21 -9.20 18.17 38.36
CA SER A 21 -8.36 18.09 39.55
C SER A 21 -7.77 19.48 39.83
N VAL A 22 -8.53 20.28 40.58
CA VAL A 22 -7.99 21.44 41.30
C VAL A 22 -7.38 20.90 42.59
N GLY A 23 -6.06 20.91 42.69
CA GLY A 23 -5.34 20.71 43.95
C GLY A 23 -4.78 22.03 44.44
N GLY A 24 -5.33 22.53 45.57
CA GLY A 24 -4.84 23.67 46.34
C GLY A 24 -3.70 23.32 47.33
N PRO A 25 -3.51 24.08 48.42
CA PRO A 25 -2.27 24.83 48.69
C PRO A 25 -1.36 24.23 49.78
N GLY A 26 -0.04 24.45 49.69
CA GLY A 26 0.89 24.15 50.80
C GLY A 26 2.39 24.08 50.46
N GLY A 27 3.05 25.24 50.32
CA GLY A 27 4.41 25.51 50.80
C GLY A 27 5.64 24.78 50.20
N ARG A 28 6.32 25.44 49.26
CA ARG A 28 7.64 26.08 49.48
C ARG A 28 8.06 26.88 48.25
N ARG A 29 8.21 28.20 48.42
CA ARG A 29 8.78 29.10 47.43
C ARG A 29 10.29 28.88 47.38
N VAL A 30 10.84 28.63 46.20
CA VAL A 30 12.20 29.04 45.84
C VAL A 30 12.18 29.56 44.41
N GLY A 31 12.54 30.83 44.28
CA GLY A 31 13.33 31.37 43.17
C GLY A 31 12.73 31.32 41.76
N GLY A 32 12.11 32.44 41.37
CA GLY A 32 12.41 33.15 40.12
C GLY A 32 12.54 32.35 38.82
N GLY A 33 11.49 32.39 38.01
CA GLY A 33 11.56 32.06 36.60
C GLY A 33 10.19 32.11 35.96
N TRP A 34 9.90 33.15 35.18
CA TRP A 34 8.69 33.25 34.38
C TRP A 34 8.70 32.13 33.33
N ARG A 35 8.12 30.98 33.69
CA ARG A 35 7.89 29.88 32.76
C ARG A 35 6.64 30.18 31.94
N VAL A 36 6.88 30.53 30.68
CA VAL A 36 5.92 30.40 29.58
C VAL A 36 5.30 29.00 29.66
N GLY A 37 4.00 28.88 29.90
CA GLY A 37 3.38 27.58 30.17
C GLY A 37 1.87 27.53 30.02
N GLY A 38 1.30 28.27 29.06
CA GLY A 38 -0.15 28.38 28.86
C GLY A 38 -0.62 27.76 27.55
N GLY A 39 -0.57 26.44 27.40
CA GLY A 39 -1.24 25.76 26.29
C GLY A 39 -2.74 25.65 26.55
N GLY A 40 -3.51 26.69 26.23
CA GLY A 40 -4.97 26.74 26.45
C GLY A 40 -5.77 25.63 25.73
N PRO A 41 -7.05 25.42 26.08
CA PRO A 41 -7.89 24.34 25.55
C PRO A 41 -8.03 24.35 24.02
N VAL A 42 -7.92 25.54 23.41
CA VAL A 42 -7.89 25.74 21.95
C VAL A 42 -6.65 25.09 21.32
N ALA A 43 -5.50 25.09 22.00
CA ALA A 43 -4.26 24.47 21.52
C ALA A 43 -4.34 22.92 21.53
N ARG A 44 -5.06 22.32 22.49
CA ARG A 44 -5.25 20.86 22.55
C ARG A 44 -6.33 20.36 21.58
N ALA A 45 -7.43 21.09 21.41
CA ALA A 45 -8.45 20.77 20.39
C ALA A 45 -7.84 20.84 18.98
N ARG A 46 -7.02 21.87 18.72
CA ARG A 46 -6.25 21.97 17.48
C ARG A 46 -5.26 20.81 17.32
N GLY A 47 -4.65 20.34 18.40
CA GLY A 47 -3.79 19.15 18.40
C GLY A 47 -4.50 17.84 18.05
N VAL A 48 -5.73 17.63 18.52
CA VAL A 48 -6.56 16.46 18.16
C VAL A 48 -7.01 16.54 16.71
N LEU A 49 -7.44 17.72 16.25
CA LEU A 49 -7.84 17.93 14.85
C LEU A 49 -6.65 17.74 13.90
N LEU A 50 -5.46 18.27 14.26
CA LEU A 50 -4.21 18.07 13.53
C LEU A 50 -3.78 16.61 13.52
N ARG A 51 -3.94 15.86 14.63
CA ARG A 51 -3.68 14.42 14.67
C ARG A 51 -4.63 13.65 13.75
N LEU A 52 -5.92 13.98 13.75
CA LEU A 52 -6.89 13.38 12.82
C LEU A 52 -6.54 13.70 11.36
N TRP A 53 -6.19 14.96 11.06
CA TRP A 53 -5.76 15.37 9.71
C TRP A 53 -4.45 14.69 9.28
N GLN A 54 -3.50 14.48 10.20
CA GLN A 54 -2.28 13.73 9.94
C GLN A 54 -2.54 12.23 9.73
N VAL A 55 -3.47 11.64 10.48
CA VAL A 55 -3.87 10.23 10.30
C VAL A 55 -4.60 10.04 8.96
N ILE A 56 -5.48 10.98 8.58
CA ILE A 56 -6.18 10.99 7.28
C ILE A 56 -5.21 11.29 6.12
N GLY A 57 -4.27 12.21 6.29
CA GLY A 57 -3.26 12.56 5.29
C GLY A 57 -2.30 11.42 4.99
N ARG A 58 -1.96 10.59 5.99
CA ARG A 58 -1.18 9.35 5.80
C ARG A 58 -1.88 8.33 4.90
N LEU A 59 -3.20 8.42 4.71
CA LEU A 59 -3.96 7.55 3.81
C LEU A 59 -3.89 7.98 2.35
N ARG A 60 -3.52 9.24 2.07
CA ARG A 60 -3.42 9.79 0.71
C ARG A 60 -2.05 9.57 0.05
N GLY A 61 -1.07 9.06 0.80
CA GLY A 61 0.35 9.13 0.43
C GLY A 61 0.95 7.99 -0.40
N THR A 62 0.19 7.01 -0.90
CA THR A 62 0.81 5.80 -1.50
C THR A 62 0.79 5.71 -3.02
N SER A 63 0.27 6.70 -3.75
CA SER A 63 0.45 6.75 -5.21
C SER A 63 1.72 7.52 -5.57
N ARG A 64 2.88 7.03 -5.10
CA ARG A 64 4.16 7.55 -5.58
C ARG A 64 4.50 6.84 -6.89
N ALA A 65 4.54 7.63 -7.95
CA ALA A 65 4.93 7.26 -9.31
C ALA A 65 6.10 6.27 -9.31
N GLY A 66 5.85 5.08 -9.86
CA GLY A 66 6.89 4.08 -10.09
C GLY A 66 7.86 4.59 -11.15
N THR A 67 9.15 4.51 -10.84
CA THR A 67 10.26 4.73 -11.75
C THR A 67 10.05 3.98 -13.06
N ARG A 68 10.40 4.63 -14.17
CA ARG A 68 10.16 4.23 -15.57
C ARG A 68 11.01 3.03 -15.99
N THR A 69 10.86 1.92 -15.27
CA THR A 69 11.41 0.61 -15.59
C THR A 69 10.41 -0.13 -16.46
N VAL A 70 10.87 -0.74 -17.55
CA VAL A 70 9.99 -1.53 -18.41
C VAL A 70 9.48 -2.71 -17.60
N ASP A 71 8.18 -2.88 -17.64
CA ASP A 71 7.51 -3.92 -16.90
C ASP A 71 7.93 -5.33 -17.38
N ASN A 72 8.27 -6.23 -16.44
CA ASN A 72 8.55 -7.65 -16.68
C ASN A 72 7.50 -8.37 -17.53
N ALA A 73 6.20 -8.03 -17.42
CA ALA A 73 5.19 -8.65 -18.27
C ALA A 73 5.39 -8.26 -19.74
N VAL A 74 5.71 -6.99 -20.01
CA VAL A 74 6.04 -6.48 -21.35
C VAL A 74 7.32 -7.12 -21.89
N VAL A 75 8.34 -7.31 -21.04
CA VAL A 75 9.57 -8.03 -21.43
C VAL A 75 9.26 -9.45 -21.91
N LEU A 76 8.40 -10.18 -21.18
CA LEU A 76 7.97 -11.53 -21.57
C LEU A 76 7.14 -11.51 -22.87
N ASP A 77 6.25 -10.53 -23.05
CA ASP A 77 5.47 -10.41 -24.29
C ASP A 77 6.35 -10.13 -25.52
N LEU A 78 7.36 -9.26 -25.37
CA LEU A 78 8.35 -8.98 -26.41
C LEU A 78 9.21 -10.22 -26.71
N ALA A 79 9.62 -10.97 -25.68
CA ALA A 79 10.36 -12.21 -25.84
C ALA A 79 9.53 -13.24 -26.64
N ALA A 80 8.25 -13.41 -26.29
CA ALA A 80 7.34 -14.30 -26.99
C ALA A 80 7.14 -13.86 -28.45
N ALA A 81 7.01 -12.54 -28.71
CA ALA A 81 6.89 -12.01 -30.06
C ALA A 81 8.14 -12.28 -30.91
N ALA A 82 9.34 -12.07 -30.36
CA ALA A 82 10.60 -12.35 -31.05
C ALA A 82 10.77 -13.85 -31.35
N LEU A 83 10.42 -14.73 -30.42
CA LEU A 83 10.50 -16.17 -30.64
C LEU A 83 9.48 -16.65 -31.68
N ARG A 84 8.26 -16.10 -31.68
CA ARG A 84 7.25 -16.38 -32.72
C ARG A 84 7.68 -15.94 -34.11
N SER A 85 8.50 -14.89 -34.22
CA SER A 85 9.08 -14.48 -35.51
C SER A 85 10.24 -15.38 -35.96
N GLY A 86 10.52 -16.48 -35.25
CA GLY A 86 11.59 -17.42 -35.59
C GLY A 86 12.96 -17.04 -35.05
N MET A 87 13.05 -16.06 -34.15
CA MET A 87 14.33 -15.66 -33.56
C MET A 87 14.85 -16.75 -32.60
N SER A 88 16.17 -16.96 -32.57
CA SER A 88 16.81 -17.83 -31.57
C SER A 88 16.80 -17.18 -30.18
N ILE A 89 16.96 -17.97 -29.12
CA ILE A 89 17.03 -17.46 -27.74
C ILE A 89 18.12 -16.37 -27.58
N PRO A 90 19.37 -16.56 -28.06
CA PRO A 90 20.39 -15.51 -28.02
C PRO A 90 20.02 -14.28 -28.86
N GLY A 91 19.40 -14.46 -30.04
CA GLY A 91 18.94 -13.34 -30.86
C GLY A 91 17.88 -12.49 -30.15
N MET A 92 16.93 -13.16 -29.49
CA MET A 92 15.85 -12.52 -28.74
C MET A 92 16.40 -11.72 -27.56
N LEU A 93 17.39 -12.23 -26.84
CA LEU A 93 18.05 -11.50 -25.75
C LEU A 93 18.70 -10.19 -26.24
N LYS A 94 19.38 -10.22 -27.40
CA LYS A 94 19.95 -9.03 -28.04
C LYS A 94 18.87 -8.04 -28.46
N ALA A 95 17.79 -8.53 -29.07
CA ALA A 95 16.67 -7.69 -29.48
C ALA A 95 15.96 -7.03 -28.29
N LEU A 96 15.76 -7.75 -27.19
CA LEU A 96 15.18 -7.21 -25.95
C LEU A 96 16.05 -6.10 -25.34
N ASP A 97 17.36 -6.26 -25.41
CA ASP A 97 18.31 -5.28 -24.90
C ASP A 97 18.17 -3.93 -25.64
N VAL A 98 18.07 -4.00 -26.97
CA VAL A 98 17.82 -2.83 -27.84
C VAL A 98 16.42 -2.25 -27.57
N ALA A 99 15.39 -3.09 -27.54
CA ALA A 99 13.99 -2.65 -27.44
C ALA A 99 13.62 -2.04 -26.08
N THR A 100 14.24 -2.51 -25.00
CA THR A 100 13.95 -2.03 -23.64
C THR A 100 14.92 -0.96 -23.16
N GLY A 101 15.86 -0.55 -24.02
CA GLY A 101 16.92 0.40 -23.65
C GLY A 101 17.69 -0.10 -22.44
N GLY A 102 18.14 -1.36 -22.52
CA GLY A 102 18.84 -2.05 -21.42
C GLY A 102 19.94 -1.17 -20.83
N SER A 103 20.28 -1.43 -19.57
CA SER A 103 21.39 -0.82 -18.82
C SER A 103 22.74 -1.06 -19.51
N ALA A 104 22.92 -0.57 -20.74
CA ALA A 104 24.17 -0.58 -21.45
C ALA A 104 25.12 0.28 -20.61
N PRO A 105 26.18 -0.31 -20.05
CA PRO A 105 27.17 0.48 -19.36
C PRO A 105 27.75 1.46 -20.38
N ARG A 106 28.11 2.68 -19.94
CA ARG A 106 28.60 3.75 -20.82
C ARG A 106 29.91 3.39 -21.56
N ASP A 107 30.49 2.24 -21.26
CA ASP A 107 31.73 1.69 -21.82
C ASP A 107 31.54 1.00 -23.19
N GLY A 108 30.30 0.86 -23.68
CA GLY A 108 30.03 0.24 -24.98
C GLY A 108 30.05 -1.29 -24.98
N SER A 109 30.10 -1.93 -23.81
CA SER A 109 30.10 -3.40 -23.65
C SER A 109 28.78 -4.11 -24.03
N GLY A 110 27.77 -3.35 -24.47
CA GLY A 110 26.41 -3.84 -24.68
C GLY A 110 25.65 -3.99 -23.36
N GLY A 111 24.32 -4.08 -23.40
CA GLY A 111 23.55 -4.32 -22.19
C GLY A 111 23.69 -5.76 -21.70
N GLU A 112 23.26 -5.99 -20.45
CA GLU A 112 23.45 -7.26 -19.74
C GLU A 112 22.91 -8.46 -20.54
N ARG A 113 21.76 -8.30 -21.23
CA ARG A 113 21.16 -9.37 -22.05
C ARG A 113 22.00 -9.71 -23.26
N THR A 114 22.66 -8.72 -23.87
CA THR A 114 23.57 -8.94 -25.00
C THR A 114 24.80 -9.73 -24.54
N ARG A 115 25.33 -9.44 -23.35
CA ARG A 115 26.40 -10.22 -22.73
C ARG A 115 25.99 -11.68 -22.53
N ALA A 116 24.82 -11.92 -21.93
CA ALA A 116 24.28 -13.28 -21.74
C ALA A 116 24.12 -14.03 -23.07
N ALA A 117 23.60 -13.36 -24.10
CA ALA A 117 23.47 -13.93 -25.44
C ALA A 117 24.83 -14.35 -26.01
N ASN A 118 25.85 -13.51 -25.87
CA ASN A 118 27.20 -13.82 -26.35
C ASN A 118 27.84 -14.99 -25.58
N MET A 119 27.64 -15.06 -24.26
CA MET A 119 28.10 -16.19 -23.46
C MET A 119 27.47 -17.52 -23.90
N LEU A 120 26.16 -17.54 -24.15
CA LEU A 120 25.49 -18.74 -24.68
C LEU A 120 26.03 -19.13 -26.06
N LEU A 121 26.31 -18.17 -26.94
CA LEU A 121 26.91 -18.43 -28.24
C LEU A 121 28.35 -18.96 -28.16
N MET A 122 29.09 -18.59 -27.10
CA MET A 122 30.42 -19.12 -26.80
C MET A 122 30.39 -20.48 -26.09
N GLY A 123 29.20 -21.05 -25.85
CA GLY A 123 29.04 -22.35 -25.20
C GLY A 123 29.09 -22.31 -23.67
N ALA A 124 28.95 -21.13 -23.04
CA ALA A 124 28.85 -21.02 -21.60
C ALA A 124 27.63 -21.79 -21.06
N ARG A 125 27.70 -22.25 -19.81
CA ARG A 125 26.56 -22.94 -19.19
C ARG A 125 25.41 -21.97 -18.97
N TRP A 126 24.19 -22.51 -18.94
CA TRP A 126 22.98 -21.72 -18.71
C TRP A 126 23.07 -20.87 -17.43
N ASP A 127 23.53 -21.45 -16.33
CA ASP A 127 23.59 -20.73 -15.06
C ASP A 127 24.64 -19.60 -15.05
N GLU A 128 25.73 -19.74 -15.82
CA GLU A 128 26.79 -18.74 -15.95
C GLU A 128 26.35 -17.57 -16.84
N ALA A 129 25.70 -17.87 -17.97
CA ALA A 129 25.25 -16.83 -18.90
C ALA A 129 24.20 -15.88 -18.29
N TRP A 130 23.42 -16.37 -17.32
CA TRP A 130 22.37 -15.61 -16.65
C TRP A 130 22.79 -14.97 -15.32
N GLU A 131 24.05 -15.13 -14.93
CA GLU A 131 24.56 -14.55 -13.68
C GLU A 131 24.48 -13.01 -13.72
N GLY A 132 23.78 -12.43 -12.74
CA GLY A 132 23.60 -10.98 -12.60
C GLY A 132 22.45 -10.36 -13.41
N LEU A 133 21.74 -11.11 -14.27
CA LEU A 133 20.78 -10.54 -15.24
C LEU A 133 19.46 -9.97 -14.65
N GLY A 134 19.21 -10.12 -13.34
CA GLY A 134 17.99 -9.63 -12.66
C GLY A 134 16.64 -10.13 -13.21
N GLN A 135 16.64 -11.08 -14.15
CA GLN A 135 15.48 -11.48 -14.96
C GLN A 135 15.09 -12.95 -14.74
N GLU A 136 14.95 -13.32 -13.47
CA GLU A 136 14.73 -14.73 -13.06
C GLU A 136 13.49 -15.37 -13.70
N ARG A 137 12.42 -14.59 -13.92
CA ARG A 137 11.20 -15.11 -14.58
C ARG A 137 11.42 -15.46 -16.05
N LEU A 138 12.20 -14.64 -16.76
CA LEU A 138 12.54 -14.90 -18.16
C LEU A 138 13.50 -16.09 -18.26
N ARG A 139 14.48 -16.15 -17.34
CA ARG A 139 15.39 -17.30 -17.19
C ARG A 139 14.61 -18.59 -17.01
N GLU A 140 13.71 -18.64 -16.03
CA GLU A 140 12.99 -19.87 -15.71
C GLU A 140 12.07 -20.32 -16.87
N ALA A 141 11.40 -19.37 -17.52
CA ALA A 141 10.54 -19.67 -18.68
C ALA A 141 11.32 -20.23 -19.88
N LEU A 142 12.61 -19.86 -20.02
CA LEU A 142 13.46 -20.27 -21.12
C LEU A 142 14.34 -21.49 -20.79
N ARG A 143 14.55 -21.81 -19.51
CA ARG A 143 15.45 -22.88 -19.07
C ARG A 143 15.07 -24.22 -19.70
N ALA A 144 13.82 -24.63 -19.56
CA ALA A 144 13.31 -25.88 -20.14
C ALA A 144 13.40 -25.90 -21.67
N ALA A 145 13.29 -24.74 -22.34
CA ALA A 145 13.46 -24.66 -23.78
C ALA A 145 14.92 -24.82 -24.21
N TRP A 146 15.87 -24.35 -23.41
CA TRP A 146 17.29 -24.46 -23.67
C TRP A 146 17.87 -25.82 -23.30
N THR A 147 17.45 -26.41 -22.17
CA THR A 147 17.99 -27.69 -21.67
C THR A 147 17.27 -28.90 -22.25
N ASP A 148 15.95 -28.82 -22.40
CA ASP A 148 15.10 -29.98 -22.70
C ASP A 148 14.42 -29.87 -24.08
N GLY A 149 14.68 -28.78 -24.82
CA GLY A 149 14.07 -28.53 -26.13
C GLY A 149 12.57 -28.24 -26.09
N ALA A 150 12.03 -27.90 -24.91
CA ALA A 150 10.62 -27.55 -24.77
C ALA A 150 10.25 -26.29 -25.60
N ALA A 151 9.00 -26.18 -26.03
CA ALA A 151 8.55 -24.98 -26.75
C ALA A 151 8.61 -23.75 -25.81
N PRO A 152 9.39 -22.69 -26.12
CA PRO A 152 9.59 -21.56 -25.21
C PRO A 152 8.39 -20.61 -25.14
N VAL A 153 7.67 -20.44 -26.26
CA VAL A 153 6.59 -19.44 -26.38
C VAL A 153 5.46 -19.71 -25.37
N PRO A 154 4.90 -20.94 -25.25
CA PRO A 154 3.84 -21.22 -24.27
C PRO A 154 4.27 -20.98 -22.81
N LEU A 155 5.53 -21.27 -22.47
CA LEU A 155 6.06 -21.08 -21.11
C LEU A 155 6.17 -19.60 -20.73
N ILE A 156 6.62 -18.78 -21.68
CA ILE A 156 6.70 -17.32 -21.52
C ILE A 156 5.30 -16.71 -21.43
N GLU A 157 4.37 -17.12 -22.29
CA GLU A 157 2.98 -16.63 -22.27
C GLU A 157 2.28 -16.97 -20.96
N ARG A 158 2.42 -18.20 -20.47
CA ARG A 158 1.89 -18.61 -19.16
C ARG A 158 2.49 -17.75 -18.04
N SER A 159 3.79 -17.47 -18.11
CA SER A 159 4.47 -16.60 -17.14
C SER A 159 3.95 -15.16 -17.19
N ALA A 160 3.74 -14.59 -18.39
CA ALA A 160 3.19 -13.25 -18.58
C ALA A 160 1.73 -13.16 -18.09
N GLN A 161 0.90 -14.16 -18.40
CA GLN A 161 -0.48 -14.26 -17.91
C GLN A 161 -0.52 -14.33 -16.37
N SER A 162 0.39 -15.09 -15.75
CA SER A 162 0.47 -15.19 -14.29
C SER A 162 0.75 -13.83 -13.63
N LEU A 163 1.59 -12.98 -14.26
CA LEU A 163 1.87 -11.63 -13.77
C LEU A 163 0.64 -10.72 -13.86
N ARG A 164 -0.07 -10.76 -15.00
CA ARG A 164 -1.30 -9.98 -15.20
C ARG A 164 -2.38 -10.37 -14.19
N LEU A 165 -2.57 -11.66 -13.94
CA LEU A 165 -3.52 -12.16 -12.94
C LEU A 165 -3.15 -11.74 -11.51
N ARG A 166 -1.85 -11.82 -11.15
CA ARG A 166 -1.37 -11.34 -9.84
C ARG A 166 -1.66 -9.84 -9.66
N ARG A 167 -1.51 -9.02 -10.69
CA ARG A 167 -1.87 -7.59 -10.61
C ARG A 167 -3.35 -7.37 -10.39
N GLN A 168 -4.20 -8.06 -11.14
CA GLN A 168 -5.65 -7.94 -10.95
C GLN A 168 -6.05 -8.34 -9.53
N ARG A 169 -5.45 -9.40 -8.99
CA ARG A 169 -5.64 -9.80 -7.59
C ARG A 169 -5.20 -8.72 -6.62
N ASN A 170 -3.99 -8.17 -6.79
CA ASN A 170 -3.47 -7.12 -5.91
C ASN A 170 -4.35 -5.85 -5.97
N ALA A 171 -4.85 -5.48 -7.16
CA ALA A 171 -5.74 -4.35 -7.33
C ALA A 171 -7.10 -4.59 -6.66
N LYS A 172 -7.68 -5.80 -6.80
CA LYS A 172 -8.91 -6.19 -6.10
C LYS A 172 -8.72 -6.19 -4.59
N GLU A 173 -7.59 -6.68 -4.10
CA GLU A 173 -7.26 -6.69 -2.67
C GLU A 173 -7.09 -5.26 -2.13
N ALA A 174 -6.43 -4.37 -2.88
CA ALA A 174 -6.32 -2.96 -2.52
C ALA A 174 -7.69 -2.28 -2.48
N ALA A 175 -8.58 -2.56 -3.44
CA ALA A 175 -9.95 -2.08 -3.45
C ALA A 175 -10.78 -2.60 -2.26
N ALA A 176 -10.66 -3.89 -1.93
CA ALA A 176 -11.32 -4.47 -0.77
C ALA A 176 -10.86 -3.84 0.55
N LYS A 177 -9.55 -3.56 0.69
CA LYS A 177 -8.99 -2.85 1.85
C LYS A 177 -9.52 -1.42 1.96
N LEU A 178 -9.77 -0.74 0.84
CA LEU A 178 -10.41 0.58 0.83
C LEU A 178 -11.87 0.49 1.30
N GLY A 179 -12.63 -0.49 0.81
CA GLY A 179 -14.01 -0.74 1.24
C GLY A 179 -14.11 -0.98 2.76
N ALA A 180 -13.28 -1.86 3.31
CA ALA A 180 -13.24 -2.11 4.75
C ALA A 180 -12.88 -0.86 5.57
N ARG A 181 -11.94 -0.05 5.06
CA ARG A 181 -11.51 1.20 5.72
C ARG A 181 -12.55 2.31 5.66
N LEU A 182 -13.48 2.25 4.71
CA LEU A 182 -14.61 3.17 4.58
C LEU A 182 -15.81 2.74 5.43
N VAL A 183 -16.06 1.44 5.55
CA VAL A 183 -17.15 0.92 6.40
C VAL A 183 -16.85 1.11 7.89
N MET A 184 -15.59 0.98 8.31
CA MET A 184 -15.21 1.15 9.72
C MET A 184 -15.60 2.53 10.32
N PRO A 185 -15.31 3.70 9.70
CA PRO A 185 -15.73 5.00 10.22
C PRO A 185 -17.24 5.23 10.11
N LEU A 186 -17.92 4.67 9.09
CA LEU A 186 -19.37 4.73 8.98
C LEU A 186 -20.06 3.97 10.12
N GLY A 187 -19.60 2.76 10.44
CA GLY A 187 -20.10 1.97 11.57
C GLY A 187 -19.86 2.66 12.92
N LEU A 188 -18.69 3.27 13.10
CA LEU A 188 -18.38 4.04 14.32
C LEU A 188 -19.26 5.29 14.47
N CYS A 189 -19.67 5.90 13.37
CA CYS A 189 -20.56 7.06 13.36
C CYS A 189 -22.03 6.66 13.61
N PHE A 190 -22.46 5.49 13.14
CA PHE A 190 -23.83 5.00 13.31
C PHE A 190 -24.13 4.50 14.73
N LEU A 191 -23.14 3.93 15.41
CA LEU A 191 -23.30 3.38 16.77
C LEU A 191 -23.86 4.41 17.79
N PRO A 192 -23.29 5.62 17.95
CA PRO A 192 -23.81 6.60 18.89
C PRO A 192 -25.21 7.11 18.50
N ALA A 193 -25.49 7.25 17.20
CA ALA A 193 -26.82 7.65 16.72
C ALA A 193 -27.88 6.58 17.04
N PHE A 194 -27.57 5.29 16.84
CA PHE A 194 -28.49 4.19 17.17
C PHE A 194 -28.78 4.10 18.68
N ILE A 195 -27.77 4.32 19.53
CA ILE A 195 -27.96 4.32 20.99
C ILE A 195 -28.92 5.43 21.40
N LEU A 196 -28.72 6.66 20.89
CA LEU A 196 -29.53 7.82 21.21
C LEU A 196 -30.97 7.70 20.72
N VAL A 197 -31.17 7.15 19.51
CA VAL A 197 -32.50 7.08 18.87
C VAL A 197 -33.25 5.80 19.22
N GLY A 198 -32.57 4.66 19.36
CA GLY A 198 -33.21 3.34 19.52
C GLY A 198 -33.22 2.81 20.94
N ILE A 199 -32.07 2.76 21.62
CA ILE A 199 -31.93 2.07 22.91
C ILE A 199 -32.44 2.92 24.07
N VAL A 200 -32.07 4.20 24.11
CA VAL A 200 -32.42 5.10 25.22
C VAL A 200 -33.95 5.20 25.42
N PRO A 201 -34.78 5.38 24.39
CA PRO A 201 -36.23 5.47 24.58
C PRO A 201 -36.88 4.16 25.05
N VAL A 202 -36.40 3.02 24.55
CA VAL A 202 -36.94 1.70 24.90
C VAL A 202 -36.64 1.35 26.36
N VAL A 203 -35.40 1.59 26.81
CA VAL A 203 -35.02 1.34 28.21
C VAL A 203 -35.74 2.31 29.15
N ALA A 204 -35.90 3.57 28.75
CA ALA A 204 -36.65 4.55 29.54
C ALA A 204 -38.14 4.18 29.67
N GLY A 205 -38.76 3.70 28.59
CA GLY A 205 -40.16 3.25 28.59
C GLY A 205 -40.37 1.99 29.44
N ALA A 206 -39.48 1.01 29.34
CA ALA A 206 -39.56 -0.22 30.14
C ALA A 206 -39.32 0.05 31.64
N ALA A 207 -38.33 0.89 31.98
CA ALA A 207 -38.09 1.28 33.36
C ALA A 207 -39.27 2.06 33.97
N GLY A 208 -39.91 2.93 33.19
CA GLY A 208 -41.10 3.67 33.62
C GLY A 208 -42.36 2.82 33.79
N SER A 209 -42.39 1.59 33.28
CA SER A 209 -43.52 0.66 33.46
C SER A 209 -43.36 -0.30 34.65
N LEU A 210 -42.17 -0.33 35.27
CA LEU A 210 -41.83 -1.19 36.40
C LEU A 210 -41.80 -0.46 37.76
N PHE A 211 -41.93 0.87 37.75
CA PHE A 211 -42.04 1.74 38.93
C PHE A 211 -43.38 2.49 38.90
#